data_AF-A0A1H6REJ3-F1
#
_entry.id   AF-A0A1H6REJ3-F1
#
_cell.length_a   1.000
_cell.length_b   1.000
_cell.length_c   1.000
_cell.angle_alpha   90.00
_cell.angle_beta   90.00
_cell.angle_gamma   90.00
#
_symmetry.space_group_name_H-M   'P 1'
#
loop_
_entity.id
_entity.type
_entity.pdbx_description
1 polymer ?
#
loop_
_entity_poly.entity_id
_entity_poly.type
_entity_poly.pdbx_seq_one_letter_code
_entity_poly.pdbx_strand_id
1 'polypeptide(L)'
;MPFFSKFLNLFNKSNVQHPNQRLEAVHQLHPQTPEGRQALEQLILTETQTPLLQAAILQLNDLAWVFDQCANAAQPQAVQHAALPILCGQAPHSEKLPLPKLEQRLQLLEHPQCQHAWLLQKVVQEADNLELRLQALARLSAQQTPELEAEILAPIALENTIAQVRLQAAQGIHSEAVLEQLVRLSVRDKGVLRLAKERLADYKADATARAQALQQRQQLLDKICTHARTSYTPLFAAKFRHLVKEWQQLEAPCDETTEARYQEARLVCEKTIADQEAREHAERQAVENQARVQQQQAQVVQSLQEIHAHLDQYFDLSATGLASLQSQLEWQQKHWQNLQQEAAPKPDTLNAYQAISQELAQATLALEALKQVQSQLAPLLTQDESMEARSQAAHLDKLLTEIPAWPANLERPPLLEQAYAYLKQAHHQAYPPADGPEASTPSALENQLACLLEECRQRLDAGETQAGIQTYSHAQDLWQQLGSTQAAQLAHTSLEQTYKALHVRISELKDWQGFVAQPKREQLCQRMEALVDDQMEPQLKAERIQALQQEWKQLGNVGVHKALWTRFKQAADQAYAPCQAYFAEEAKVREYHRQ
;
A
#
# COMPACT_ATOMS: atom_id res chain seq x y z
N MET A 1 -12.03 95.21 20.85
CA MET A 1 -13.24 95.59 20.08
C MET A 1 -13.03 96.54 18.88
N PRO A 2 -12.32 97.70 18.95
CA PRO A 2 -12.21 98.59 17.78
C PRO A 2 -11.18 98.15 16.73
N PHE A 3 -10.21 97.30 17.08
CA PHE A 3 -9.17 96.85 16.15
C PHE A 3 -9.65 95.78 15.17
N PHE A 4 -10.41 94.79 15.65
CA PHE A 4 -10.90 93.67 14.84
C PHE A 4 -11.89 94.10 13.74
N SER A 5 -12.82 95.01 14.05
CA SER A 5 -13.74 95.56 13.05
C SER A 5 -13.05 96.48 12.05
N LYS A 6 -12.04 97.24 12.48
CA LYS A 6 -11.23 98.10 11.61
C LYS A 6 -10.28 97.29 10.71
N PHE A 7 -9.79 96.16 11.21
CA PHE A 7 -9.01 95.19 10.44
C PHE A 7 -9.87 94.51 9.37
N LEU A 8 -11.05 94.00 9.71
CA LEU A 8 -11.98 93.44 8.72
C LEU A 8 -12.40 94.46 7.65
N ASN A 9 -12.50 95.75 8.00
CA ASN A 9 -12.80 96.82 7.04
C ASN A 9 -11.64 97.13 6.07
N LEU A 10 -10.38 96.86 6.42
CA LEU A 10 -9.24 96.95 5.49
C LEU A 10 -9.26 95.84 4.43
N PHE A 11 -10.01 94.76 4.67
CA PHE A 11 -10.08 93.57 3.82
C PHE A 11 -11.46 93.39 3.14
N ASN A 12 -12.50 94.13 3.55
CA ASN A 12 -13.84 94.05 2.98
C ASN A 12 -14.15 95.16 1.95
N LYS A 13 -14.18 94.73 0.68
CA LYS A 13 -14.76 95.35 -0.53
C LYS A 13 -14.24 96.74 -0.95
N SER A 14 -13.75 96.78 -2.19
CA SER A 14 -13.51 97.96 -3.05
C SER A 14 -12.24 98.81 -2.83
N ASN A 15 -11.13 98.24 -2.37
CA ASN A 15 -9.83 98.91 -2.48
C ASN A 15 -8.70 97.96 -2.94
N VAL A 16 -8.56 97.84 -4.26
CA VAL A 16 -7.39 97.25 -4.95
C VAL A 16 -6.13 98.12 -4.77
N GLN A 17 -6.21 99.27 -4.11
CA GLN A 17 -5.21 100.33 -4.32
C GLN A 17 -3.89 100.18 -3.56
N HIS A 18 -3.77 99.40 -2.47
CA HIS A 18 -2.49 99.32 -1.73
C HIS A 18 -2.16 97.92 -1.18
N PRO A 19 -1.70 96.98 -2.03
CA PRO A 19 -1.23 95.65 -1.58
C PRO A 19 -0.17 95.72 -0.47
N ASN A 20 0.70 96.73 -0.49
CA ASN A 20 1.73 96.95 0.53
C ASN A 20 1.13 97.31 1.91
N GLN A 21 0.04 98.08 1.96
CA GLN A 21 -0.62 98.44 3.23
C GLN A 21 -1.33 97.24 3.86
N ARG A 22 -1.89 96.34 3.04
CA ARG A 22 -2.50 95.09 3.51
C ARG A 22 -1.45 94.14 4.08
N LEU A 23 -0.28 94.04 3.43
CA LEU A 23 0.86 93.27 3.95
C LEU A 23 1.37 93.83 5.29
N GLU A 24 1.53 95.15 5.41
CA GLU A 24 1.89 95.79 6.68
C GLU A 24 0.85 95.52 7.79
N ALA A 25 -0.44 95.51 7.45
CA ALA A 25 -1.50 95.19 8.40
C ALA A 25 -1.42 93.73 8.90
N VAL A 26 -1.08 92.78 8.03
CA VAL A 26 -0.87 91.37 8.42
C VAL A 26 0.30 91.26 9.41
N HIS A 27 1.41 91.99 9.18
CA HIS A 27 2.55 91.99 10.09
C HIS A 27 2.26 92.56 11.48
N GLN A 28 1.21 93.38 11.63
CA GLN A 28 0.80 93.94 12.92
C GLN A 28 -0.09 92.99 13.73
N LEU A 29 -0.62 91.92 13.12
CA LEU A 29 -1.39 90.90 13.84
C LEU A 29 -0.46 90.02 14.68
N HIS A 30 -0.85 89.76 15.93
CA HIS A 30 -0.09 88.92 16.84
C HIS A 30 -0.82 87.59 17.07
N PRO A 31 -0.23 86.42 16.74
CA PRO A 31 -0.89 85.12 16.90
C PRO A 31 -1.07 84.72 18.37
N GLN A 32 -0.41 85.39 19.31
CA GLN A 32 -0.55 85.16 20.76
C GLN A 32 -1.85 85.76 21.32
N THR A 33 -2.49 86.68 20.61
CA THR A 33 -3.79 87.22 21.02
C THR A 33 -4.92 86.46 20.32
N PRO A 34 -6.02 86.13 21.01
CA PRO A 34 -7.12 85.35 20.42
C PRO A 34 -7.73 86.08 19.21
N GLU A 35 -7.89 87.40 19.30
CA GLU A 35 -8.40 88.25 18.22
C GLU A 35 -7.44 88.28 17.01
N GLY A 36 -6.12 88.34 17.26
CA GLY A 36 -5.10 88.36 16.21
C GLY A 36 -4.97 87.01 15.51
N ARG A 37 -4.99 85.91 16.26
CA ARG A 37 -5.01 84.55 15.71
C ARG A 37 -6.26 84.31 14.86
N GLN A 38 -7.44 84.63 15.38
CA GLN A 38 -8.69 84.45 14.63
C GLN A 38 -8.71 85.26 13.33
N ALA A 39 -8.14 86.47 13.33
CA ALA A 39 -8.02 87.28 12.11
C ALA A 39 -7.08 86.66 11.08
N LEU A 40 -5.95 86.09 11.51
CA LEU A 40 -5.02 85.36 10.63
C LEU A 40 -5.66 84.10 10.05
N GLU A 41 -6.33 83.30 10.89
CA GLU A 41 -7.03 82.08 10.47
C GLU A 41 -8.13 82.39 9.43
N GLN A 42 -8.95 83.40 9.68
CA GLN A 42 -9.98 83.84 8.71
C GLN A 42 -9.37 84.36 7.41
N LEU A 43 -8.25 85.09 7.48
CA LEU A 43 -7.57 85.59 6.30
C LEU A 43 -7.03 84.43 5.45
N ILE A 44 -6.39 83.43 6.06
CA ILE A 44 -5.89 82.24 5.34
C ILE A 44 -7.04 81.48 4.65
N LEU A 45 -8.21 81.40 5.27
CA LEU A 45 -9.37 80.71 4.71
C LEU A 45 -10.10 81.48 3.60
N THR A 46 -9.94 82.81 3.51
CA THR A 46 -10.75 83.65 2.61
C THR A 46 -9.94 84.39 1.54
N GLU A 47 -8.64 84.60 1.75
CA GLU A 47 -7.76 85.35 0.85
C GLU A 47 -7.32 84.52 -0.36
N THR A 48 -7.01 85.21 -1.46
CA THR A 48 -6.59 84.62 -2.74
C THR A 48 -5.22 85.10 -3.20
N GLN A 49 -4.74 86.23 -2.69
CA GLN A 49 -3.43 86.77 -3.05
C GLN A 49 -2.29 86.03 -2.34
N THR A 50 -1.42 85.38 -3.12
CA THR A 50 -0.29 84.59 -2.61
C THR A 50 0.61 85.33 -1.62
N PRO A 51 1.01 86.61 -1.84
CA PRO A 51 1.87 87.32 -0.89
C PRO A 51 1.20 87.56 0.47
N LEU A 52 -0.11 87.83 0.48
CA LEU A 52 -0.87 88.02 1.72
C LEU A 52 -1.07 86.69 2.46
N LEU A 53 -1.36 85.62 1.73
CA LEU A 53 -1.44 84.26 2.28
C LEU A 53 -0.10 83.84 2.91
N GLN A 54 1.02 84.05 2.21
CA GLN A 54 2.36 83.74 2.71
C GLN A 54 2.69 84.51 3.99
N ALA A 55 2.45 85.83 4.00
CA ALA A 55 2.66 86.67 5.17
C ALA A 55 1.78 86.23 6.35
N ALA A 56 0.52 85.85 6.11
CA ALA A 56 -0.39 85.40 7.15
C ALA A 56 -0.01 84.02 7.70
N ILE A 57 0.40 83.08 6.84
CA ILE A 57 0.87 81.75 7.24
C ILE A 57 2.14 81.87 8.09
N LEU A 58 3.11 82.69 7.67
CA LEU A 58 4.33 82.96 8.44
C LEU A 58 4.02 83.62 9.78
N GLN A 59 3.08 84.56 9.82
CA GLN A 59 2.68 85.24 11.05
C GLN A 59 1.93 84.32 12.01
N LEU A 60 1.13 83.39 11.49
CA LEU A 60 0.46 82.37 12.31
C LEU A 60 1.47 81.38 12.91
N ASN A 61 2.53 81.04 12.18
CA ASN A 61 3.60 80.11 12.56
C ASN A 61 3.09 78.74 13.05
N ASP A 62 1.99 78.27 12.45
CA ASP A 62 1.33 77.00 12.75
C ASP A 62 0.94 76.31 11.44
N LEU A 63 1.96 75.81 10.73
CA LEU A 63 1.76 75.17 9.43
C LEU A 63 0.90 73.90 9.54
N ALA A 64 0.93 73.19 10.66
CA ALA A 64 0.11 71.99 10.86
C ALA A 64 -1.38 72.36 10.78
N TRP A 65 -1.79 73.42 11.48
CA TRP A 65 -3.13 73.97 11.38
C TRP A 65 -3.48 74.42 9.96
N VAL A 66 -2.55 75.06 9.24
CA VAL A 66 -2.78 75.53 7.85
C VAL A 66 -3.06 74.36 6.92
N PHE A 67 -2.28 73.29 7.01
CA PHE A 67 -2.56 72.08 6.24
C PHE A 67 -3.89 71.48 6.68
N ASP A 68 -4.15 71.34 7.99
CA ASP A 68 -5.41 70.80 8.51
C ASP A 68 -6.67 71.49 7.98
N GLN A 69 -6.62 72.82 7.90
CA GLN A 69 -7.73 73.66 7.48
C GLN A 69 -7.73 73.98 5.99
N CYS A 70 -6.75 73.47 5.23
CA CYS A 70 -6.57 73.79 3.83
C CYS A 70 -7.81 73.43 2.98
N ALA A 71 -8.45 72.29 3.28
CA ALA A 71 -9.66 71.85 2.59
C ALA A 71 -10.86 72.77 2.84
N ASN A 72 -10.86 73.52 3.95
CA ASN A 72 -11.93 74.43 4.35
C ASN A 72 -11.75 75.86 3.79
N ALA A 73 -10.62 76.14 3.14
CA ALA A 73 -10.38 77.43 2.53
C ALA A 73 -11.23 77.63 1.26
N ALA A 74 -11.56 78.88 0.94
CA ALA A 74 -12.26 79.24 -0.29
C ALA A 74 -11.48 78.81 -1.55
N GLN A 75 -10.14 78.76 -1.47
CA GLN A 75 -9.26 78.25 -2.52
C GLN A 75 -8.15 77.36 -1.91
N PRO A 76 -8.40 76.05 -1.73
CA PRO A 76 -7.43 75.14 -1.11
C PRO A 76 -6.07 75.13 -1.83
N GLN A 77 -6.06 75.12 -3.16
CA GLN A 77 -4.83 75.14 -3.96
C GLN A 77 -3.99 76.40 -3.71
N ALA A 78 -4.63 77.57 -3.57
CA ALA A 78 -3.92 78.82 -3.28
C ALA A 78 -3.21 78.77 -1.93
N VAL A 79 -3.84 78.17 -0.91
CA VAL A 79 -3.25 77.96 0.42
C VAL A 79 -2.09 76.97 0.34
N GLN A 80 -2.22 75.84 -0.38
CA GLN A 80 -1.13 74.88 -0.56
C GLN A 80 0.08 75.50 -1.27
N HIS A 81 -0.16 76.23 -2.37
CA HIS A 81 0.90 76.93 -3.10
C HIS A 81 1.57 78.04 -2.26
N ALA A 82 0.82 78.71 -1.37
CA ALA A 82 1.38 79.69 -0.44
C ALA A 82 2.20 79.03 0.69
N ALA A 83 1.74 77.88 1.19
CA ALA A 83 2.42 77.13 2.25
C ALA A 83 3.69 76.40 1.77
N LEU A 84 3.74 75.98 0.50
CA LEU A 84 4.84 75.18 -0.06
C LEU A 84 6.22 75.86 0.06
N PRO A 85 6.42 77.13 -0.33
CA PRO A 85 7.71 77.81 -0.14
C PRO A 85 8.15 77.86 1.32
N ILE A 86 7.20 78.08 2.24
CA ILE A 86 7.46 78.15 3.68
C ILE A 86 7.92 76.78 4.21
N LEU A 87 7.24 75.69 3.79
CA LEU A 87 7.66 74.32 4.08
C LEU A 87 9.05 74.03 3.48
N CYS A 88 9.34 74.57 2.30
CA CYS A 88 10.64 74.45 1.64
C CYS A 88 11.74 75.35 2.25
N GLY A 89 11.45 76.10 3.33
CA GLY A 89 12.42 76.98 3.99
C GLY A 89 12.73 78.26 3.19
N GLN A 90 11.81 78.64 2.32
CA GLN A 90 11.87 79.87 1.54
C GLN A 90 10.90 80.89 2.16
N ALA A 91 11.33 82.14 2.31
CA ALA A 91 10.51 83.25 2.82
C ALA A 91 10.24 84.28 1.72
N PRO A 92 9.45 83.94 0.68
CA PRO A 92 9.07 84.92 -0.34
C PRO A 92 8.28 86.06 0.32
N HIS A 93 8.72 87.29 0.07
CA HIS A 93 8.02 88.54 0.43
C HIS A 93 7.93 88.94 1.92
N SER A 94 8.66 88.28 2.84
CA SER A 94 8.78 88.80 4.22
C SER A 94 10.14 88.48 4.87
N GLU A 95 11.12 89.36 4.67
CA GLU A 95 12.44 89.28 5.33
C GLU A 95 12.36 89.43 6.86
N LYS A 96 11.22 89.91 7.39
CA LYS A 96 11.05 90.27 8.81
C LYS A 96 10.41 89.18 9.66
N LEU A 97 9.89 88.09 9.08
CA LEU A 97 9.21 87.02 9.82
C LEU A 97 10.07 85.76 9.89
N PRO A 98 10.17 85.11 11.06
CA PRO A 98 10.95 83.89 11.19
C PRO A 98 10.28 82.73 10.45
N LEU A 99 11.08 81.96 9.70
CA LEU A 99 10.64 80.69 9.13
C LEU A 99 10.46 79.64 10.24
N PRO A 100 9.55 78.67 10.05
CA PRO A 100 9.47 77.49 10.91
C PRO A 100 10.81 76.75 10.98
N LYS A 101 11.16 76.27 12.17
CA LYS A 101 12.40 75.53 12.38
C LYS A 101 12.40 74.24 11.56
N LEU A 102 13.61 73.74 11.23
CA LEU A 102 13.74 72.50 10.46
C LEU A 102 13.00 71.33 11.12
N GLU A 103 13.08 71.18 12.46
CA GLU A 103 12.40 70.08 13.15
C GLU A 103 10.87 70.14 12.97
N GLN A 104 10.29 71.35 12.99
CA GLN A 104 8.86 71.55 12.75
C GLN A 104 8.51 71.14 11.31
N ARG A 105 9.30 71.59 10.33
CA ARG A 105 9.10 71.26 8.91
C ARG A 105 9.22 69.75 8.63
N LEU A 106 10.12 69.06 9.33
CA LEU A 106 10.26 67.60 9.26
C LEU A 106 9.03 66.89 9.86
N GLN A 107 8.56 67.31 11.04
CA GLN A 107 7.35 66.78 11.67
C GLN A 107 6.11 66.97 10.77
N LEU A 108 6.04 68.09 10.05
CA LEU A 108 4.98 68.36 9.09
C LEU A 108 4.90 67.36 7.94
N LEU A 109 6.01 66.73 7.53
CA LEU A 109 5.97 65.68 6.50
C LEU A 109 5.33 64.39 7.02
N GLU A 110 5.22 64.19 8.33
CA GLU A 110 4.49 63.05 8.93
C GLU A 110 2.98 63.27 8.89
N HIS A 111 2.54 64.51 8.71
CA HIS A 111 1.13 64.87 8.73
C HIS A 111 0.35 64.21 7.57
N PRO A 112 -0.85 63.66 7.81
CA PRO A 112 -1.63 62.96 6.76
C PRO A 112 -1.91 63.83 5.53
N GLN A 113 -2.21 65.11 5.74
CA GLN A 113 -2.50 66.05 4.65
C GLN A 113 -1.25 66.44 3.83
N CYS A 114 -0.05 66.04 4.28
CA CYS A 114 1.21 66.28 3.59
C CYS A 114 1.72 65.05 2.80
N GLN A 115 0.97 63.94 2.78
CA GLN A 115 1.39 62.70 2.10
C GLN A 115 1.11 62.68 0.59
N HIS A 116 0.49 63.73 0.04
CA HIS A 116 0.16 63.81 -1.39
C HIS A 116 1.42 63.87 -2.26
N ALA A 117 1.45 63.07 -3.32
CA ALA A 117 2.63 62.90 -4.19
C ALA A 117 3.12 64.22 -4.80
N TRP A 118 2.21 65.10 -5.22
CA TRP A 118 2.55 66.44 -5.73
C TRP A 118 3.34 67.27 -4.72
N LEU A 119 2.88 67.34 -3.47
CA LEU A 119 3.52 68.15 -2.42
C LEU A 119 4.90 67.59 -2.11
N LEU A 120 5.00 66.28 -1.90
CA LEU A 120 6.27 65.63 -1.62
C LEU A 120 7.27 65.81 -2.77
N GLN A 121 6.83 65.67 -4.02
CA GLN A 121 7.68 65.90 -5.20
C GLN A 121 8.22 67.33 -5.21
N LYS A 122 7.36 68.30 -4.91
CA LYS A 122 7.75 69.71 -4.80
C LYS A 122 8.75 69.96 -3.68
N VAL A 123 8.56 69.36 -2.51
CA VAL A 123 9.52 69.45 -1.41
C VAL A 123 10.88 68.85 -1.81
N VAL A 124 10.91 67.70 -2.50
CA VAL A 124 12.16 67.09 -2.99
C VAL A 124 12.91 68.00 -3.97
N GLN A 125 12.18 68.76 -4.79
CA GLN A 125 12.75 69.65 -5.81
C GLN A 125 13.20 71.01 -5.23
N GLU A 126 12.41 71.60 -4.33
CA GLU A 126 12.49 73.03 -3.99
C GLU A 126 13.04 73.31 -2.56
N ALA A 127 13.08 72.33 -1.66
CA ALA A 127 13.49 72.56 -0.27
C ALA A 127 14.95 73.04 -0.10
N ASP A 128 15.18 73.94 0.84
CA ASP A 128 16.50 74.46 1.23
C ASP A 128 17.42 73.42 1.87
N ASN A 129 16.84 72.43 2.55
CA ASN A 129 17.56 71.46 3.37
C ASN A 129 17.53 70.03 2.78
N LEU A 130 18.69 69.36 2.82
CA LEU A 130 18.87 68.01 2.30
C LEU A 130 18.03 66.96 3.06
N GLU A 131 17.99 67.02 4.38
CA GLU A 131 17.25 66.07 5.21
C GLU A 131 15.75 66.13 4.90
N LEU A 132 15.20 67.33 4.73
CA LEU A 132 13.81 67.54 4.35
C LEU A 132 13.49 66.92 2.97
N ARG A 133 14.40 67.08 1.99
CA ARG A 133 14.27 66.44 0.67
C ARG A 133 14.29 64.93 0.78
N LEU A 134 15.23 64.36 1.53
CA LEU A 134 15.37 62.90 1.66
C LEU A 134 14.17 62.29 2.40
N GLN A 135 13.66 62.96 3.43
CA GLN A 135 12.45 62.56 4.15
C GLN A 135 11.19 62.59 3.27
N ALA A 136 11.04 63.62 2.44
CA ALA A 136 9.94 63.68 1.46
C ALA A 136 10.07 62.59 0.39
N LEU A 137 11.28 62.35 -0.09
CA LEU A 137 11.56 61.29 -1.09
C LEU A 137 11.30 59.89 -0.53
N ALA A 138 11.68 59.62 0.71
CA ALA A 138 11.40 58.35 1.37
C ALA A 138 9.90 58.05 1.41
N ARG A 139 9.07 59.06 1.71
CA ARG A 139 7.60 58.95 1.71
C ARG A 139 7.04 58.70 0.31
N LEU A 140 7.57 59.36 -0.71
CA LEU A 140 7.22 59.06 -2.11
C LEU A 140 7.55 57.60 -2.48
N SER A 141 8.78 57.16 -2.17
CA SER A 141 9.21 55.79 -2.49
C SER A 141 8.41 54.71 -1.76
N ALA A 142 7.87 55.02 -0.57
CA ALA A 142 7.05 54.09 0.20
C ALA A 142 5.68 53.81 -0.44
N GLN A 143 5.21 54.63 -1.38
CA GLN A 143 3.92 54.43 -2.05
C GLN A 143 3.96 53.29 -3.09
N GLN A 144 5.17 52.91 -3.57
CA GLN A 144 5.44 51.73 -4.39
C GLN A 144 4.47 51.47 -5.57
N THR A 145 4.04 52.52 -6.28
CA THR A 145 3.23 52.37 -7.50
C THR A 145 4.11 52.54 -8.75
N PRO A 146 3.92 51.73 -9.80
CA PRO A 146 4.73 51.80 -11.02
C PRO A 146 4.59 53.13 -11.76
N GLU A 147 3.40 53.74 -11.68
CA GLU A 147 3.10 55.07 -12.22
C GLU A 147 3.95 56.15 -11.54
N LEU A 148 4.04 56.12 -10.20
CA LEU A 148 4.85 57.06 -9.43
C LEU A 148 6.34 56.87 -9.67
N GLU A 149 6.81 55.62 -9.81
CA GLU A 149 8.19 55.33 -10.18
C GLU A 149 8.56 55.95 -11.53
N ALA A 150 7.69 55.79 -12.54
CA ALA A 150 7.92 56.29 -13.89
C ALA A 150 7.78 57.82 -14.01
N GLU A 151 6.74 58.40 -13.40
CA GLU A 151 6.38 59.81 -13.57
C GLU A 151 7.08 60.75 -12.58
N ILE A 152 7.48 60.26 -11.41
CA ILE A 152 8.03 61.09 -10.33
C ILE A 152 9.46 60.69 -9.97
N LEU A 153 9.70 59.43 -9.58
CA LEU A 153 11.02 59.02 -9.08
C LEU A 153 12.08 58.99 -10.19
N ALA A 154 11.74 58.53 -11.40
CA ALA A 154 12.69 58.48 -12.50
C ALA A 154 13.18 59.89 -12.93
N PRO A 155 12.31 60.90 -13.12
CA PRO A 155 12.77 62.27 -13.34
C PRO A 155 13.64 62.81 -12.21
N ILE A 156 13.28 62.56 -10.93
CA ILE A 156 14.10 62.97 -9.78
C ILE A 156 15.48 62.30 -9.83
N ALA A 157 15.55 61.01 -10.15
CA ALA A 157 16.79 60.26 -10.27
C ALA A 157 17.69 60.74 -11.42
N LEU A 158 17.13 61.27 -12.50
CA LEU A 158 17.87 61.73 -13.67
C LEU A 158 18.29 63.20 -13.59
N GLU A 159 17.42 64.06 -13.07
CA GLU A 159 17.52 65.51 -13.27
C GLU A 159 17.75 66.32 -11.99
N ASN A 160 17.54 65.74 -10.79
CA ASN A 160 17.67 66.51 -9.55
C ASN A 160 19.09 67.06 -9.38
N THR A 161 19.22 68.29 -8.90
CA THR A 161 20.52 68.97 -8.76
C THR A 161 21.44 68.31 -7.73
N ILE A 162 20.88 67.62 -6.73
CA ILE A 162 21.62 67.01 -5.63
C ILE A 162 21.88 65.53 -5.90
N ALA A 163 23.15 65.14 -5.98
CA ALA A 163 23.56 63.76 -6.29
C ALA A 163 23.01 62.71 -5.30
N GLN A 164 22.97 63.02 -4.01
CA GLN A 164 22.42 62.11 -3.00
C GLN A 164 20.91 61.89 -3.17
N VAL A 165 20.15 62.91 -3.55
CA VAL A 165 18.71 62.82 -3.85
C VAL A 165 18.49 61.95 -5.10
N ARG A 166 19.30 62.13 -6.14
CA ARG A 166 19.25 61.29 -7.35
C ARG A 166 19.47 59.81 -7.03
N LEU A 167 20.48 59.49 -6.23
CA LEU A 167 20.78 58.11 -5.81
C LEU A 167 19.64 57.51 -4.98
N GLN A 168 19.08 58.26 -4.03
CA GLN A 168 17.96 57.78 -3.22
C GLN A 168 16.68 57.60 -4.03
N ALA A 169 16.46 58.42 -5.07
CA ALA A 169 15.31 58.25 -5.95
C ALA A 169 15.46 56.98 -6.81
N ALA A 170 16.66 56.75 -7.34
CA ALA A 170 16.99 55.51 -8.05
C ALA A 170 16.89 54.27 -7.15
N GLN A 171 17.22 54.38 -5.86
CA GLN A 171 17.09 53.31 -4.87
C GLN A 171 15.63 52.85 -4.69
N GLY A 172 14.68 53.79 -4.77
CA GLY A 172 13.25 53.55 -4.59
C GLY A 172 12.51 53.03 -5.82
N ILE A 173 13.21 52.75 -6.92
CA ILE A 173 12.62 52.21 -8.16
C ILE A 173 12.80 50.69 -8.18
N HIS A 174 11.70 49.97 -8.44
CA HIS A 174 11.64 48.50 -8.41
C HIS A 174 11.06 47.91 -9.71
N SER A 175 10.44 48.74 -10.55
CA SER A 175 9.92 48.36 -11.87
C SER A 175 11.04 48.11 -12.88
N GLU A 176 10.99 46.96 -13.55
CA GLU A 176 11.94 46.59 -14.61
C GLU A 176 11.99 47.66 -15.71
N ALA A 177 10.84 48.10 -16.20
CA ALA A 177 10.74 49.07 -17.29
C ALA A 177 11.42 50.40 -16.93
N VAL A 178 11.23 50.86 -15.70
CA VAL A 178 11.79 52.12 -15.20
C VAL A 178 13.30 51.99 -14.94
N LEU A 179 13.75 50.86 -14.39
CA LEU A 179 15.18 50.56 -14.22
C LEU A 179 15.91 50.50 -15.57
N GLU A 180 15.31 49.89 -16.60
CA GLU A 180 15.86 49.89 -17.96
C GLU A 180 15.96 51.30 -18.54
N GLN A 181 14.94 52.13 -18.33
CA GLN A 181 14.97 53.54 -18.71
C GLN A 181 16.10 54.29 -18.00
N LEU A 182 16.27 54.10 -16.68
CA LEU A 182 17.36 54.71 -15.92
C LEU A 182 18.73 54.30 -16.45
N VAL A 183 18.95 53.01 -16.75
CA VAL A 183 20.21 52.54 -17.32
C VAL A 183 20.52 53.21 -18.66
N ARG A 184 19.49 53.46 -19.48
CA ARG A 184 19.64 54.13 -20.78
C ARG A 184 19.93 55.62 -20.67
N LEU A 185 19.30 56.31 -19.72
CA LEU A 185 19.32 57.78 -19.65
C LEU A 185 20.38 58.34 -18.68
N SER A 186 20.82 57.58 -17.66
CA SER A 186 21.77 58.03 -16.63
C SER A 186 23.24 57.93 -17.01
N VAL A 187 23.59 57.83 -18.30
CA VAL A 187 24.97 57.61 -18.79
C VAL A 187 25.99 58.61 -18.22
N ARG A 188 25.55 59.84 -17.93
CA ARG A 188 26.39 60.92 -17.38
C ARG A 188 26.56 60.85 -15.86
N ASP A 189 25.66 60.17 -15.14
CA ASP A 189 25.74 59.96 -13.69
C ASP A 189 26.14 58.50 -13.41
N LYS A 190 27.44 58.26 -13.23
CA LYS A 190 27.98 56.91 -12.98
C LYS A 190 27.42 56.27 -11.71
N GLY A 191 27.02 57.05 -10.72
CA GLY A 191 26.46 56.55 -9.47
C GLY A 191 25.08 55.96 -9.67
N VAL A 192 24.18 56.74 -10.29
CA VAL A 192 22.82 56.31 -10.64
C VAL A 192 22.87 55.16 -11.64
N LEU A 193 23.74 55.23 -12.66
CA LEU A 193 23.90 54.16 -13.64
C LEU A 193 24.31 52.83 -13.00
N ARG A 194 25.27 52.85 -12.06
CA ARG A 194 25.72 51.64 -11.37
C ARG A 194 24.59 51.05 -10.53
N LEU A 195 23.89 51.88 -9.76
CA LEU A 195 22.78 51.45 -8.91
C LEU A 195 21.61 50.88 -9.74
N ALA A 196 21.24 51.54 -10.84
CA ALA A 196 20.19 51.06 -11.74
C ALA A 196 20.55 49.71 -12.40
N LYS A 197 21.82 49.53 -12.80
CA LYS A 197 22.30 48.24 -13.33
C LYS A 197 22.27 47.12 -12.30
N GLU A 198 22.71 47.41 -11.07
CA GLU A 198 22.67 46.47 -9.95
C GLU A 198 21.23 46.03 -9.66
N ARG A 199 20.31 46.99 -9.49
CA ARG A 199 18.89 46.69 -9.24
C ARG A 199 18.21 45.94 -10.37
N LEU A 200 18.53 46.27 -11.62
CA LEU A 200 18.00 45.55 -12.77
C LEU A 200 18.52 44.11 -12.83
N ALA A 201 19.80 43.90 -12.46
CA ALA A 201 20.37 42.57 -12.37
C ALA A 201 19.73 41.75 -11.25
N ASP A 202 19.52 42.34 -10.07
CA ASP A 202 18.82 41.71 -8.94
C ASP A 202 17.38 41.33 -9.33
N TYR A 203 16.64 42.24 -9.95
CA TYR A 203 15.28 41.97 -10.44
C TYR A 203 15.25 40.79 -11.41
N LYS A 204 16.17 40.78 -12.39
CA LYS A 204 16.25 39.70 -13.38
C LYS A 204 16.66 38.38 -12.73
N ALA A 205 17.58 38.40 -11.77
CA ALA A 205 17.98 37.22 -11.00
C ALA A 205 16.78 36.66 -10.22
N ASP A 206 16.03 37.50 -9.50
CA ASP A 206 14.83 37.09 -8.76
C ASP A 206 13.75 36.53 -9.68
N ALA A 207 13.50 37.18 -10.83
CA ALA A 207 12.55 36.70 -11.83
C ALA A 207 12.95 35.32 -12.37
N THR A 208 14.25 35.11 -12.68
CA THR A 208 14.74 33.80 -13.13
C THR A 208 14.65 32.73 -12.05
N ALA A 209 14.96 33.06 -10.78
CA ALA A 209 14.84 32.14 -9.66
C ALA A 209 13.38 31.71 -9.43
N ARG A 210 12.43 32.65 -9.48
CA ARG A 210 10.98 32.37 -9.41
C ARG A 210 10.52 31.47 -10.56
N ALA A 211 10.96 31.75 -11.79
CA ALA A 211 10.62 30.94 -12.95
C ALA A 211 11.19 29.51 -12.84
N GLN A 212 12.43 29.36 -12.37
CA GLN A 212 13.05 28.05 -12.12
C GLN A 212 12.33 27.28 -11.02
N ALA A 213 11.93 27.94 -9.93
CA ALA A 213 11.17 27.32 -8.85
C ALA A 213 9.80 26.82 -9.34
N LEU A 214 9.09 27.61 -10.15
CA LEU A 214 7.84 27.17 -10.80
C LEU A 214 8.05 25.98 -11.75
N GLN A 215 9.13 25.99 -12.54
CA GLN A 215 9.47 24.87 -13.42
C GLN A 215 9.78 23.60 -12.63
N GLN A 216 10.55 23.71 -11.54
CA GLN A 216 10.85 22.59 -10.64
C GLN A 216 9.57 22.04 -9.99
N ARG A 217 8.64 22.90 -9.59
CA ARG A 217 7.32 22.52 -9.07
C ARG A 217 6.59 21.65 -10.10
N GLN A 218 6.48 22.11 -11.35
CA GLN A 218 5.81 21.34 -12.40
C GLN A 218 6.49 20.00 -12.68
N GLN A 219 7.83 19.96 -12.74
CA GLN A 219 8.57 18.71 -12.92
C GLN A 219 8.37 17.72 -11.78
N LEU A 220 8.32 18.19 -10.52
CA LEU A 220 8.02 17.35 -9.37
C LEU A 220 6.59 16.81 -9.43
N LEU A 221 5.62 17.64 -9.81
CA LEU A 221 4.23 17.19 -10.00
C LEU A 221 4.16 16.07 -11.05
N ASP A 222 4.81 16.25 -12.20
CA ASP A 222 4.80 15.25 -13.26
C ASP A 222 5.50 13.95 -12.82
N LYS A 223 6.58 14.03 -12.04
CA LYS A 223 7.22 12.85 -11.43
C LYS A 223 6.27 12.12 -10.48
N ILE A 224 5.55 12.85 -9.62
CA ILE A 224 4.59 12.27 -8.66
C ILE A 224 3.41 11.64 -9.42
N CYS A 225 2.84 12.32 -10.42
CA CYS A 225 1.77 11.79 -11.26
C CYS A 225 2.21 10.54 -12.04
N THR A 226 3.44 10.53 -12.55
CA THR A 226 3.99 9.36 -13.25
C THR A 226 4.17 8.20 -12.27
N HIS A 227 4.74 8.45 -11.09
CA HIS A 227 4.91 7.46 -10.03
C HIS A 227 3.57 6.84 -9.61
N ALA A 228 2.52 7.65 -9.46
CA ALA A 228 1.17 7.19 -9.13
C ALA A 228 0.57 6.20 -10.16
N ARG A 229 1.04 6.24 -11.42
CA ARG A 229 0.58 5.33 -12.50
C ARG A 229 1.45 4.08 -12.62
N THR A 230 2.58 4.01 -11.94
CA THR A 230 3.46 2.83 -11.98
C THR A 230 2.95 1.72 -11.07
N SER A 231 3.22 0.47 -11.45
CA SER A 231 2.94 -0.68 -10.59
C SER A 231 3.78 -0.64 -9.31
N TYR A 232 3.27 -1.23 -8.23
CA TYR A 232 4.01 -1.31 -6.97
C TYR A 232 5.35 -2.03 -7.16
N THR A 233 6.40 -1.44 -6.60
CA THR A 233 7.74 -2.02 -6.51
C THR A 233 8.23 -1.89 -5.07
N PRO A 234 9.20 -2.69 -4.60
CA PRO A 234 9.69 -2.61 -3.22
C PRO A 234 10.17 -1.21 -2.79
N LEU A 235 10.64 -0.40 -3.75
CA LEU A 235 11.09 0.97 -3.50
C LEU A 235 9.99 2.03 -3.73
N PHE A 236 8.76 1.63 -4.05
CA PHE A 236 7.67 2.53 -4.39
C PHE A 236 7.39 3.53 -3.26
N ALA A 237 7.21 3.04 -2.04
CA ALA A 237 6.94 3.88 -0.87
C ALA A 237 8.13 4.80 -0.52
N ALA A 238 9.37 4.34 -0.70
CA ALA A 238 10.56 5.15 -0.45
C ALA A 238 10.69 6.29 -1.48
N LYS A 239 10.51 5.98 -2.77
CA LYS A 239 10.53 6.98 -3.85
C LYS A 239 9.42 8.01 -3.69
N PHE A 240 8.21 7.57 -3.37
CA PHE A 240 7.09 8.48 -3.12
C PHE A 240 7.37 9.44 -1.96
N ARG A 241 7.85 8.94 -0.81
CA ARG A 241 8.22 9.78 0.34
C ARG A 241 9.30 10.81 0.00
N HIS A 242 10.27 10.43 -0.83
CA HIS A 242 11.29 11.36 -1.31
C HIS A 242 10.69 12.49 -2.15
N LEU A 243 9.84 12.15 -3.13
CA LEU A 243 9.19 13.14 -3.99
C LEU A 243 8.27 14.10 -3.22
N VAL A 244 7.53 13.59 -2.23
CA VAL A 244 6.70 14.41 -1.33
C VAL A 244 7.54 15.35 -0.49
N LYS A 245 8.70 14.89 0.00
CA LYS A 245 9.64 15.73 0.75
C LYS A 245 10.20 16.85 -0.12
N GLU A 246 10.63 16.54 -1.35
CA GLU A 246 11.08 17.55 -2.32
C GLU A 246 9.97 18.57 -2.63
N TRP A 247 8.72 18.12 -2.77
CA TRP A 247 7.57 18.99 -2.97
C TRP A 247 7.35 19.97 -1.81
N GLN A 248 7.45 19.49 -0.57
CA GLN A 248 7.24 20.30 0.64
C GLN A 248 8.37 21.31 0.88
N GLN A 249 9.59 21.01 0.45
CA GLN A 249 10.76 21.87 0.62
C GLN A 249 10.83 23.02 -0.39
N LEU A 250 10.10 22.92 -1.50
CA LEU A 250 10.12 23.94 -2.54
C LEU A 250 9.26 25.14 -2.12
N GLU A 251 9.87 26.31 -1.97
CA GLU A 251 9.18 27.58 -1.70
C GLU A 251 8.76 28.25 -3.03
N ALA A 252 7.82 27.62 -3.73
CA ALA A 252 7.20 28.16 -4.94
C ALA A 252 5.69 28.31 -4.75
N PRO A 253 5.07 29.39 -5.27
CA PRO A 253 3.62 29.53 -5.22
C PRO A 253 2.94 28.35 -5.93
N CYS A 254 1.84 27.88 -5.35
CA CYS A 254 1.03 26.79 -5.88
C CYS A 254 -0.35 27.34 -6.22
N ASP A 255 -0.76 27.22 -7.47
CA ASP A 255 -2.12 27.51 -7.90
C ASP A 255 -3.06 26.35 -7.55
N GLU A 256 -4.36 26.63 -7.47
CA GLU A 256 -5.37 25.64 -7.07
C GLU A 256 -5.36 24.39 -7.97
N THR A 257 -5.04 24.53 -9.26
CA THR A 257 -5.04 23.40 -10.21
C THR A 257 -3.84 22.46 -9.98
N THR A 258 -2.67 23.04 -9.73
CA THR A 258 -1.44 22.29 -9.39
C THR A 258 -1.61 21.57 -8.06
N GLU A 259 -2.21 22.23 -7.06
CA GLU A 259 -2.46 21.62 -5.76
C GLU A 259 -3.45 20.45 -5.86
N ALA A 260 -4.56 20.62 -6.58
CA ALA A 260 -5.53 19.55 -6.78
C ALA A 260 -4.92 18.30 -7.45
N ARG A 261 -4.09 18.49 -8.49
CA ARG A 261 -3.38 17.39 -9.16
C ARG A 261 -2.39 16.69 -8.25
N TYR A 262 -1.68 17.44 -7.41
CA TYR A 262 -0.78 16.87 -6.41
C TYR A 262 -1.53 16.00 -5.39
N GLN A 263 -2.64 16.52 -4.84
CA GLN A 263 -3.44 15.79 -3.86
C GLN A 263 -4.05 14.50 -4.45
N GLU A 264 -4.55 14.55 -5.69
CA GLU A 264 -5.05 13.35 -6.38
C GLU A 264 -3.96 12.29 -6.55
N ALA A 265 -2.80 12.66 -7.09
CA ALA A 265 -1.69 11.73 -7.29
C ALA A 265 -1.15 11.17 -5.96
N ARG A 266 -1.15 11.99 -4.91
CA ARG A 266 -0.79 11.59 -3.55
C ARG A 266 -1.74 10.54 -2.98
N LEU A 267 -3.06 10.76 -3.08
CA LEU A 267 -4.06 9.80 -2.61
C LEU A 267 -3.94 8.45 -3.32
N VAL A 268 -3.69 8.46 -4.64
CA VAL A 268 -3.47 7.23 -5.41
C VAL A 268 -2.22 6.48 -4.92
N CYS A 269 -1.12 7.19 -4.66
CA CYS A 269 0.10 6.57 -4.13
C CYS A 269 -0.12 6.00 -2.71
N GLU A 270 -0.74 6.77 -1.82
CA GLU A 270 -1.03 6.34 -0.44
C GLU A 270 -1.95 5.11 -0.42
N LYS A 271 -2.99 5.10 -1.26
CA LYS A 271 -3.86 3.93 -1.44
C LYS A 271 -3.09 2.71 -1.93
N THR A 272 -2.23 2.88 -2.95
CA THR A 272 -1.44 1.77 -3.51
C THR A 272 -0.51 1.15 -2.45
N ILE A 273 0.09 1.98 -1.59
CA ILE A 273 0.93 1.51 -0.48
C ILE A 273 0.08 0.76 0.55
N ALA A 274 -1.06 1.33 0.97
CA ALA A 274 -1.94 0.71 1.96
C ALA A 274 -2.51 -0.63 1.47
N ASP A 275 -2.94 -0.71 0.20
CA ASP A 275 -3.44 -1.93 -0.41
C ASP A 275 -2.36 -3.03 -0.42
N GLN A 276 -1.10 -2.67 -0.69
CA GLN A 276 0.00 -3.63 -0.65
C GLN A 276 0.34 -4.09 0.76
N GLU A 277 0.42 -3.17 1.73
CA GLU A 277 0.67 -3.51 3.13
C GLU A 277 -0.43 -4.41 3.70
N ALA A 278 -1.70 -4.16 3.33
CA ALA A 278 -2.83 -5.00 3.71
C ALA A 278 -2.73 -6.42 3.12
N ARG A 279 -2.32 -6.55 1.85
CA ARG A 279 -2.10 -7.86 1.22
C ARG A 279 -0.99 -8.64 1.90
N GLU A 280 0.16 -8.00 2.13
CA GLU A 280 1.30 -8.64 2.82
C GLU A 280 0.93 -9.07 4.24
N HIS A 281 0.16 -8.25 4.96
CA HIS A 281 -0.31 -8.60 6.28
C HIS A 281 -1.30 -9.78 6.25
N ALA A 282 -2.26 -9.77 5.31
CA ALA A 282 -3.20 -10.87 5.15
C ALA A 282 -2.51 -12.18 4.77
N GLU A 283 -1.51 -12.15 3.89
CA GLU A 283 -0.70 -13.31 3.53
C GLU A 283 0.08 -13.86 4.75
N ARG A 284 0.73 -12.98 5.53
CA ARG A 284 1.43 -13.40 6.76
C ARG A 284 0.46 -14.04 7.75
N GLN A 285 -0.70 -13.43 7.98
CA GLN A 285 -1.73 -13.99 8.85
C GLN A 285 -2.26 -15.33 8.35
N ALA A 286 -2.44 -15.50 7.03
CA ALA A 286 -2.85 -16.78 6.46
C ALA A 286 -1.81 -17.87 6.69
N VAL A 287 -0.51 -17.56 6.50
CA VAL A 287 0.59 -18.49 6.77
C VAL A 287 0.68 -18.83 8.26
N GLU A 288 0.58 -17.84 9.14
CA GLU A 288 0.59 -18.05 10.61
C GLU A 288 -0.61 -18.89 11.07
N ASN A 289 -1.81 -18.60 10.57
CA ASN A 289 -3.00 -19.39 10.87
C ASN A 289 -2.87 -20.83 10.35
N GLN A 290 -2.36 -21.01 9.13
CA GLN A 290 -2.12 -22.34 8.58
C GLN A 290 -1.10 -23.12 9.44
N ALA A 291 0.00 -22.48 9.85
CA ALA A 291 1.00 -23.11 10.72
C ALA A 291 0.40 -23.47 12.10
N ARG A 292 -0.41 -22.59 12.69
CA ARG A 292 -1.11 -22.84 13.96
C ARG A 292 -2.03 -24.04 13.86
N VAL A 293 -2.89 -24.10 12.84
CA VAL A 293 -3.83 -25.21 12.65
C VAL A 293 -3.07 -26.52 12.39
N GLN A 294 -2.00 -26.49 11.60
CA GLN A 294 -1.15 -27.67 11.37
C GLN A 294 -0.48 -28.17 12.65
N GLN A 295 -0.03 -27.27 13.52
CA GLN A 295 0.52 -27.64 14.82
C GLN A 295 -0.54 -28.29 15.71
N GLN A 296 -1.76 -27.74 15.74
CA GLN A 296 -2.88 -28.33 16.50
C GLN A 296 -3.29 -29.70 15.95
N GLN A 297 -3.27 -29.89 14.64
CA GLN A 297 -3.50 -31.19 14.00
C GLN A 297 -2.45 -32.22 14.44
N ALA A 298 -1.17 -31.83 14.48
CA ALA A 298 -0.10 -32.69 14.98
C ALA A 298 -0.28 -33.03 16.47
N GLN A 299 -0.75 -32.08 17.29
CA GLN A 299 -1.07 -32.32 18.70
C GLN A 299 -2.22 -33.32 18.89
N VAL A 300 -3.23 -33.32 18.02
CA VAL A 300 -4.29 -34.35 18.04
C VAL A 300 -3.73 -35.73 17.70
N VAL A 301 -2.83 -35.83 16.73
CA VAL A 301 -2.17 -37.12 16.45
C VAL A 301 -1.36 -37.57 17.65
N GLN A 302 -0.60 -36.66 18.28
CA GLN A 302 0.18 -36.98 19.48
C GLN A 302 -0.70 -37.42 20.65
N SER A 303 -1.83 -36.76 20.91
CA SER A 303 -2.74 -37.16 21.99
C SER A 303 -3.36 -38.53 21.73
N LEU A 304 -3.68 -38.86 20.48
CA LEU A 304 -4.11 -40.21 20.11
C LEU A 304 -3.00 -41.24 20.29
N GLN A 305 -1.74 -40.89 19.98
CA GLN A 305 -0.58 -41.76 20.26
C GLN A 305 -0.39 -42.00 21.75
N GLU A 306 -0.62 -40.99 22.60
CA GLU A 306 -0.55 -41.13 24.05
C GLU A 306 -1.67 -42.05 24.57
N ILE A 307 -2.91 -41.90 24.07
CA ILE A 307 -4.00 -42.82 24.38
C ILE A 307 -3.66 -44.25 23.94
N HIS A 308 -3.09 -44.39 22.74
CA HIS A 308 -2.68 -45.68 22.19
C HIS A 308 -1.61 -46.36 23.06
N ALA A 309 -0.60 -45.61 23.51
CA ALA A 309 0.49 -46.12 24.35
C ALA A 309 0.03 -46.52 25.77
N HIS A 310 -1.09 -45.95 26.25
CA HIS A 310 -1.64 -46.19 27.59
C HIS A 310 -2.97 -46.96 27.55
N LEU A 311 -3.23 -47.73 26.48
CA LEU A 311 -4.43 -48.55 26.36
C LEU A 311 -4.52 -49.65 27.43
N ASP A 312 -3.38 -50.08 27.97
CA ASP A 312 -3.27 -51.08 29.04
C ASP A 312 -4.04 -50.70 30.31
N GLN A 313 -4.15 -49.40 30.61
CA GLN A 313 -4.91 -48.88 31.75
C GLN A 313 -6.41 -49.23 31.69
N TYR A 314 -6.92 -49.60 30.52
CA TYR A 314 -8.33 -49.98 30.32
C TYR A 314 -8.56 -51.49 30.33
N PHE A 315 -7.52 -52.31 30.54
CA PHE A 315 -7.62 -53.78 30.56
C PHE A 315 -8.34 -54.35 31.79
N ASP A 316 -8.57 -53.54 32.81
CA ASP A 316 -9.44 -53.89 33.95
C ASP A 316 -10.94 -53.90 33.57
N LEU A 317 -11.28 -53.47 32.35
CA LEU A 317 -12.64 -53.50 31.78
C LEU A 317 -13.70 -52.78 32.62
N SER A 318 -13.26 -51.79 33.43
CA SER A 318 -14.18 -50.99 34.25
C SER A 318 -15.16 -50.19 33.38
N ALA A 319 -16.42 -50.11 33.81
CA ALA A 319 -17.43 -49.37 33.06
C ALA A 319 -17.11 -47.88 32.93
N THR A 320 -16.58 -47.27 33.98
CA THR A 320 -16.15 -45.88 34.00
C THR A 320 -14.92 -45.65 33.12
N GLY A 321 -13.96 -46.59 33.12
CA GLY A 321 -12.74 -46.50 32.30
C GLY A 321 -13.05 -46.52 30.81
N LEU A 322 -13.83 -47.49 30.34
CA LEU A 322 -14.19 -47.57 28.92
C LEU A 322 -15.04 -46.39 28.46
N ALA A 323 -15.99 -45.92 29.28
CA ALA A 323 -16.76 -44.71 28.96
C ALA A 323 -15.87 -43.45 28.87
N SER A 324 -14.84 -43.36 29.73
CA SER A 324 -13.84 -42.29 29.66
C SER A 324 -13.04 -42.35 28.37
N LEU A 325 -12.54 -43.54 27.98
CA LEU A 325 -11.80 -43.75 26.74
C LEU A 325 -12.63 -43.34 25.51
N GLN A 326 -13.88 -43.82 25.42
CA GLN A 326 -14.82 -43.42 24.36
C GLN A 326 -14.99 -41.89 24.29
N SER A 327 -15.21 -41.24 25.43
CA SER A 327 -15.39 -39.77 25.47
C SER A 327 -14.15 -39.00 25.02
N GLN A 328 -12.95 -39.49 25.35
CA GLN A 328 -11.69 -38.89 24.93
C GLN A 328 -11.49 -39.03 23.41
N LEU A 329 -11.74 -40.22 22.86
CA LEU A 329 -11.65 -40.46 21.42
C LEU A 329 -12.66 -39.64 20.63
N GLU A 330 -13.91 -39.55 21.10
CA GLU A 330 -14.95 -38.70 20.48
C GLU A 330 -14.55 -37.21 20.50
N TRP A 331 -13.93 -36.75 21.60
CA TRP A 331 -13.43 -35.38 21.69
C TRP A 331 -12.32 -35.12 20.67
N GLN A 332 -11.33 -36.01 20.58
CA GLN A 332 -10.24 -35.88 19.59
C GLN A 332 -10.76 -35.93 18.16
N GLN A 333 -11.72 -36.80 17.87
CA GLN A 333 -12.34 -36.90 16.55
C GLN A 333 -13.06 -35.61 16.15
N LYS A 334 -13.86 -35.03 17.06
CA LYS A 334 -14.54 -33.74 16.82
C LYS A 334 -13.54 -32.60 16.66
N HIS A 335 -12.48 -32.57 17.48
CA HIS A 335 -11.44 -31.57 17.38
C HIS A 335 -10.71 -31.64 16.03
N TRP A 336 -10.36 -32.85 15.58
CA TRP A 336 -9.78 -33.09 14.26
C TRP A 336 -10.70 -32.61 13.12
N GLN A 337 -11.98 -32.95 13.17
CA GLN A 337 -12.96 -32.52 12.17
C GLN A 337 -13.08 -31.00 12.06
N ASN A 338 -13.08 -30.28 13.19
CA ASN A 338 -13.10 -28.83 13.20
C ASN A 338 -11.82 -28.24 12.58
N LEU A 339 -10.65 -28.77 12.94
CA LEU A 339 -9.37 -28.31 12.38
C LEU A 339 -9.24 -28.59 10.87
N GLN A 340 -9.83 -29.68 10.37
CA GLN A 340 -9.86 -29.99 8.93
C GLN A 340 -10.72 -29.00 8.14
N GLN A 341 -11.78 -28.44 8.75
CA GLN A 341 -12.59 -27.39 8.13
C GLN A 341 -11.84 -26.06 8.05
N GLU A 342 -10.96 -25.77 9.02
CA GLU A 342 -10.14 -24.56 9.03
C GLU A 342 -8.96 -24.63 8.06
N ALA A 343 -8.25 -25.75 7.99
CA ALA A 343 -7.14 -25.94 7.04
C ALA A 343 -6.92 -27.41 6.66
N ALA A 344 -6.53 -27.63 5.40
CA ALA A 344 -6.20 -28.96 4.93
C ALA A 344 -4.96 -29.53 5.67
N PRO A 345 -5.04 -30.75 6.20
CA PRO A 345 -3.90 -31.40 6.85
C PRO A 345 -2.82 -31.78 5.85
N LYS A 346 -1.57 -31.85 6.33
CA LYS A 346 -0.47 -32.44 5.57
C LYS A 346 -0.75 -33.93 5.33
N PRO A 347 -0.31 -34.49 4.20
CA PRO A 347 -0.56 -35.91 3.88
C PRO A 347 -0.03 -36.84 4.98
N ASP A 348 1.16 -36.57 5.51
CA ASP A 348 1.76 -37.39 6.58
C ASP A 348 0.93 -37.35 7.88
N THR A 349 0.48 -36.16 8.28
CA THR A 349 -0.36 -35.98 9.48
C THR A 349 -1.73 -36.64 9.30
N LEU A 350 -2.32 -36.56 8.10
CA LEU A 350 -3.59 -37.21 7.78
C LEU A 350 -3.46 -38.74 7.86
N ASN A 351 -2.42 -39.30 7.26
CA ASN A 351 -2.17 -40.75 7.28
C ASN A 351 -1.93 -41.25 8.71
N ALA A 352 -1.13 -40.52 9.50
CA ALA A 352 -0.89 -40.86 10.90
C ALA A 352 -2.18 -40.83 11.73
N TYR A 353 -3.01 -39.79 11.55
CA TYR A 353 -4.32 -39.71 12.21
C TYR A 353 -5.23 -40.89 11.82
N GLN A 354 -5.32 -41.21 10.53
CA GLN A 354 -6.19 -42.29 10.04
C GLN A 354 -5.76 -43.66 10.58
N ALA A 355 -4.46 -43.96 10.56
CA ALA A 355 -3.94 -45.23 11.07
C ALA A 355 -4.24 -45.40 12.57
N ILE A 356 -3.88 -44.42 13.38
CA ILE A 356 -4.03 -44.50 14.85
C ILE A 356 -5.50 -44.49 15.26
N SER A 357 -6.34 -43.64 14.64
CA SER A 357 -7.77 -43.61 14.96
C SER A 357 -8.48 -44.91 14.59
N GLN A 358 -8.09 -45.58 13.50
CA GLN A 358 -8.63 -46.90 13.15
C GLN A 358 -8.21 -47.98 14.15
N GLU A 359 -6.93 -48.04 14.54
CA GLU A 359 -6.44 -48.99 15.53
C GLU A 359 -7.12 -48.80 16.90
N LEU A 360 -7.25 -47.55 17.36
CA LEU A 360 -7.93 -47.22 18.62
C LEU A 360 -9.42 -47.56 18.60
N ALA A 361 -10.10 -47.31 17.48
CA ALA A 361 -11.51 -47.66 17.32
C ALA A 361 -11.73 -49.18 17.36
N GLN A 362 -10.87 -49.95 16.69
CA GLN A 362 -10.92 -51.43 16.72
C GLN A 362 -10.65 -51.95 18.14
N ALA A 363 -9.61 -51.44 18.82
CA ALA A 363 -9.29 -51.82 20.19
C ALA A 363 -10.44 -51.52 21.16
N THR A 364 -11.09 -50.36 21.01
CA THR A 364 -12.20 -49.95 21.89
C THR A 364 -13.42 -50.85 21.71
N LEU A 365 -13.79 -51.18 20.46
CA LEU A 365 -14.84 -52.16 20.17
C LEU A 365 -14.53 -53.55 20.72
N ALA A 366 -13.27 -54.00 20.60
CA ALA A 366 -12.83 -55.29 21.14
C ALA A 366 -12.85 -55.32 22.67
N LEU A 367 -12.46 -54.23 23.35
CA LEU A 367 -12.56 -54.09 24.81
C LEU A 367 -14.01 -54.10 25.30
N GLU A 368 -14.92 -53.44 24.57
CA GLU A 368 -16.36 -53.46 24.87
C GLU A 368 -16.95 -54.87 24.74
N ALA A 369 -16.64 -55.57 23.64
CA ALA A 369 -17.07 -56.95 23.43
C ALA A 369 -16.48 -57.89 24.50
N LEU A 370 -15.18 -57.74 24.81
CA LEU A 370 -14.51 -58.51 25.85
C LEU A 370 -15.18 -58.29 27.21
N LYS A 371 -15.58 -57.06 27.55
CA LYS A 371 -16.33 -56.76 28.78
C LYS A 371 -17.69 -57.46 28.83
N GLN A 372 -18.40 -57.56 27.71
CA GLN A 372 -19.70 -58.25 27.65
C GLN A 372 -19.56 -59.76 27.91
N VAL A 373 -18.50 -60.36 27.37
CA VAL A 373 -18.25 -61.81 27.41
C VAL A 373 -17.38 -62.22 28.61
N GLN A 374 -16.78 -61.26 29.33
CA GLN A 374 -15.88 -61.48 30.48
C GLN A 374 -16.45 -62.41 31.55
N SER A 375 -17.73 -62.25 31.89
CA SER A 375 -18.40 -63.05 32.92
C SER A 375 -18.53 -64.54 32.55
N GLN A 376 -18.50 -64.85 31.26
CA GLN A 376 -18.51 -66.21 30.71
C GLN A 376 -17.10 -66.73 30.46
N LEU A 377 -16.16 -65.88 30.04
CA LEU A 377 -14.76 -66.24 29.78
C LEU A 377 -13.94 -66.53 31.05
N ALA A 378 -14.04 -65.67 32.07
CA ALA A 378 -13.27 -65.81 33.31
C ALA A 378 -13.42 -67.17 34.03
N PRO A 379 -14.63 -67.75 34.20
CA PRO A 379 -14.77 -69.06 34.83
C PRO A 379 -14.22 -70.21 33.96
N LEU A 380 -14.25 -70.10 32.63
CA LEU A 380 -13.74 -71.13 31.72
C LEU A 380 -12.22 -71.25 31.74
N LEU A 381 -11.52 -70.16 32.08
CA LEU A 381 -10.05 -70.10 32.17
C LEU A 381 -9.51 -70.45 33.57
N THR A 382 -10.39 -70.60 34.57
CA THR A 382 -10.01 -70.85 35.98
C THR A 382 -10.43 -72.23 36.49
N GLN A 383 -11.30 -72.97 35.79
CA GLN A 383 -11.77 -74.29 36.22
C GLN A 383 -10.93 -75.43 35.61
N ASP A 384 -10.19 -76.13 36.47
CA ASP A 384 -9.08 -77.00 36.07
C ASP A 384 -9.40 -78.51 35.96
N GLU A 385 -10.60 -79.03 36.27
CA GLU A 385 -10.71 -80.50 36.47
C GLU A 385 -11.98 -81.25 36.01
N SER A 386 -12.96 -80.70 35.28
CA SER A 386 -14.23 -81.45 35.08
C SER A 386 -14.96 -81.40 33.74
N MET A 387 -14.45 -80.72 32.72
CA MET A 387 -15.05 -80.73 31.37
C MET A 387 -14.04 -81.21 30.33
N GLU A 388 -14.48 -82.00 29.36
CA GLU A 388 -13.62 -82.44 28.25
C GLU A 388 -12.95 -81.21 27.63
N ALA A 389 -11.62 -81.12 27.66
CA ALA A 389 -10.85 -79.96 27.20
C ALA A 389 -11.23 -79.51 25.77
N ARG A 390 -11.73 -80.43 24.94
CA ARG A 390 -12.29 -80.16 23.60
C ARG A 390 -13.59 -79.35 23.63
N SER A 391 -14.49 -79.61 24.58
CA SER A 391 -15.75 -78.88 24.75
C SER A 391 -15.52 -77.47 25.31
N GLN A 392 -14.57 -77.31 26.24
CA GLN A 392 -14.14 -76.01 26.74
C GLN A 392 -13.44 -75.20 25.64
N ALA A 393 -12.56 -75.81 24.87
CA ALA A 393 -11.93 -75.16 23.71
C ALA A 393 -12.96 -74.75 22.65
N ALA A 394 -13.94 -75.60 22.33
CA ALA A 394 -15.01 -75.23 21.38
C ALA A 394 -15.90 -74.08 21.90
N HIS A 395 -16.13 -74.01 23.21
CA HIS A 395 -16.90 -72.92 23.81
C HIS A 395 -16.10 -71.61 23.84
N LEU A 396 -14.81 -71.66 24.19
CA LEU A 396 -13.90 -70.52 24.12
C LEU A 396 -13.74 -70.00 22.70
N ASP A 397 -13.56 -70.89 21.71
CA ASP A 397 -13.47 -70.53 20.30
C ASP A 397 -14.72 -69.78 19.84
N LYS A 398 -15.91 -70.29 20.20
CA LYS A 398 -17.18 -69.62 19.92
C LYS A 398 -17.26 -68.22 20.57
N LEU A 399 -16.88 -68.07 21.84
CA LEU A 399 -16.91 -66.77 22.51
C LEU A 399 -15.87 -65.80 21.93
N LEU A 400 -14.70 -66.28 21.48
CA LEU A 400 -13.71 -65.45 20.80
C LEU A 400 -14.18 -65.00 19.40
N THR A 401 -15.02 -65.79 18.71
CA THR A 401 -15.62 -65.32 17.43
C THR A 401 -16.59 -64.15 17.61
N GLU A 402 -17.13 -63.93 18.81
CA GLU A 402 -18.00 -62.79 19.13
C GLU A 402 -17.20 -61.50 19.40
N ILE A 403 -15.88 -61.60 19.62
CA ILE A 403 -14.99 -60.46 19.85
C ILE A 403 -14.37 -60.03 18.51
N PRO A 404 -14.48 -58.74 18.13
CA PRO A 404 -13.78 -58.21 16.96
C PRO A 404 -12.27 -58.48 17.01
N ALA A 405 -11.63 -58.63 15.85
CA ALA A 405 -10.20 -58.90 15.77
C ALA A 405 -9.39 -57.84 16.55
N TRP A 406 -8.56 -58.30 17.49
CA TRP A 406 -7.66 -57.41 18.23
C TRP A 406 -6.53 -56.91 17.31
N PRO A 407 -6.19 -55.60 17.32
CA PRO A 407 -5.13 -55.07 16.48
C PRO A 407 -3.78 -55.76 16.74
N ALA A 408 -3.10 -56.19 15.68
CA ALA A 408 -1.87 -56.98 15.80
C ALA A 408 -0.68 -56.21 16.41
N ASN A 409 -0.70 -54.87 16.32
CA ASN A 409 0.35 -53.98 16.79
C ASN A 409 0.20 -53.58 18.27
N LEU A 410 -0.85 -54.06 18.96
CA LEU A 410 -1.15 -53.71 20.34
C LEU A 410 -0.98 -54.90 21.27
N GLU A 411 -0.49 -54.63 22.48
CA GLU A 411 -0.50 -55.63 23.55
C GLU A 411 -1.95 -56.04 23.84
N ARG A 412 -2.16 -57.35 24.01
CA ARG A 412 -3.49 -57.91 24.24
C ARG A 412 -3.87 -57.81 25.71
N PRO A 413 -5.17 -57.61 26.03
CA PRO A 413 -5.66 -57.71 27.38
C PRO A 413 -5.32 -59.10 27.96
N PRO A 414 -4.95 -59.21 29.24
CA PRO A 414 -4.47 -60.45 29.85
C PRO A 414 -5.51 -61.58 29.75
N LEU A 415 -6.80 -61.24 29.88
CA LEU A 415 -7.90 -62.20 29.74
C LEU A 415 -7.97 -62.78 28.31
N LEU A 416 -7.73 -61.95 27.29
CA LEU A 416 -7.76 -62.35 25.89
C LEU A 416 -6.53 -63.20 25.55
N GLU A 417 -5.35 -62.82 26.04
CA GLU A 417 -4.11 -63.58 25.84
C GLU A 417 -4.18 -64.95 26.52
N GLN A 418 -4.75 -65.04 27.72
CA GLN A 418 -5.01 -66.31 28.41
C GLN A 418 -5.97 -67.21 27.60
N ALA A 419 -7.02 -66.65 27.00
CA ALA A 419 -7.95 -67.41 26.16
C ALA A 419 -7.26 -67.99 24.89
N TYR A 420 -6.48 -67.17 24.19
CA TYR A 420 -5.72 -67.65 23.03
C TYR A 420 -4.64 -68.68 23.40
N ALA A 421 -3.95 -68.49 24.53
CA ALA A 421 -2.97 -69.45 25.03
C ALA A 421 -3.62 -70.80 25.36
N TYR A 422 -4.79 -70.80 25.99
CA TYR A 422 -5.55 -72.02 26.29
C TYR A 422 -5.98 -72.75 25.01
N LEU A 423 -6.53 -72.04 24.01
CA LEU A 423 -6.90 -72.65 22.73
C LEU A 423 -5.69 -73.27 22.01
N LYS A 424 -4.54 -72.57 22.02
CA LYS A 424 -3.30 -73.09 21.44
C LYS A 424 -2.84 -74.38 22.13
N GLN A 425 -2.94 -74.44 23.45
CA GLN A 425 -2.61 -75.64 24.25
C GLN A 425 -3.62 -76.78 24.02
N ALA A 426 -4.92 -76.51 24.00
CA ALA A 426 -5.96 -77.49 23.74
C ALA A 426 -5.85 -78.07 22.31
N HIS A 427 -5.45 -77.26 21.33
CA HIS A 427 -5.18 -77.71 19.96
C HIS A 427 -3.91 -78.60 19.90
N HIS A 428 -2.84 -78.25 20.63
CA HIS A 428 -1.64 -79.10 20.76
C HIS A 428 -1.92 -80.43 21.48
N GLN A 429 -2.87 -80.46 22.41
CA GLN A 429 -3.28 -81.70 23.10
C GLN A 429 -4.24 -82.56 22.26
N ALA A 430 -5.04 -81.95 21.38
CA ALA A 430 -5.92 -82.67 20.45
C ALA A 430 -5.16 -83.28 19.26
N TYR A 431 -3.99 -82.72 18.91
CA TYR A 431 -3.07 -83.18 17.87
C TYR A 431 -1.61 -83.09 18.38
N PRO A 432 -1.04 -84.16 18.97
CA PRO A 432 0.37 -84.14 19.36
C PRO A 432 1.26 -84.03 18.11
N PRO A 433 2.44 -83.40 18.19
CA PRO A 433 3.37 -83.36 17.06
C PRO A 433 3.72 -84.79 16.67
N ALA A 434 3.34 -85.20 15.47
CA ALA A 434 3.77 -86.47 14.92
C ALA A 434 5.27 -86.39 14.65
N ASP A 435 6.06 -87.13 15.42
CA ASP A 435 7.42 -87.52 15.06
C ASP A 435 7.33 -88.39 13.79
N GLY A 436 7.33 -87.73 12.62
CA GLY A 436 7.32 -88.35 11.30
C GLY A 436 7.75 -87.33 10.25
N PRO A 437 8.71 -87.64 9.37
CA PRO A 437 9.31 -86.69 8.42
C PRO A 437 8.42 -86.46 7.20
N GLU A 438 7.14 -86.14 7.42
CA GLU A 438 6.21 -85.67 6.40
C GLU A 438 5.38 -84.55 7.03
N ALA A 439 6.06 -83.47 7.41
CA ALA A 439 5.45 -82.16 7.23
C ALA A 439 4.89 -82.17 5.80
N SER A 440 3.61 -81.83 5.63
CA SER A 440 3.12 -81.36 4.35
C SER A 440 4.14 -80.34 3.88
N THR A 441 5.01 -80.75 2.95
CA THR A 441 5.77 -79.79 2.19
C THR A 441 4.69 -78.92 1.59
N PRO A 442 4.62 -77.61 1.91
CA PRO A 442 3.78 -76.72 1.13
C PRO A 442 4.10 -77.04 -0.32
N SER A 443 3.05 -77.33 -1.10
CA SER A 443 3.22 -77.68 -2.50
C SER A 443 4.15 -76.62 -3.12
N ALA A 444 5.00 -76.98 -4.09
CA ALA A 444 5.92 -76.01 -4.71
C ALA A 444 5.18 -74.73 -5.16
N LEU A 445 3.90 -74.86 -5.52
CA LEU A 445 3.00 -73.77 -5.87
C LEU A 445 2.57 -72.91 -4.67
N GLU A 446 2.38 -73.49 -3.48
CA GLU A 446 2.03 -72.75 -2.24
C GLU A 446 3.22 -71.91 -1.75
N ASN A 447 4.43 -72.45 -1.80
CA ASN A 447 5.65 -71.69 -1.49
C ASN A 447 5.87 -70.56 -2.51
N GLN A 448 5.65 -70.84 -3.78
CA GLN A 448 5.77 -69.84 -4.85
C GLN A 448 4.73 -68.72 -4.68
N LEU A 449 3.50 -69.07 -4.30
CA LEU A 449 2.46 -68.10 -3.98
C LEU A 449 2.84 -67.24 -2.76
N ALA A 450 3.33 -67.86 -1.68
CA ALA A 450 3.77 -67.13 -0.49
C ALA A 450 4.91 -66.14 -0.80
N CYS A 451 5.90 -66.56 -1.60
CA CYS A 451 6.98 -65.67 -2.05
C CYS A 451 6.45 -64.50 -2.89
N LEU A 452 5.53 -64.74 -3.83
CA LEU A 452 4.96 -63.68 -4.66
C LEU A 452 4.12 -62.68 -3.86
N LEU A 453 3.36 -63.15 -2.86
CA LEU A 453 2.58 -62.28 -1.98
C LEU A 453 3.48 -61.44 -1.06
N GLU A 454 4.55 -62.02 -0.54
CA GLU A 454 5.55 -61.32 0.26
C GLU A 454 6.29 -60.26 -0.57
N GLU A 455 6.74 -60.61 -1.77
CA GLU A 455 7.38 -59.69 -2.71
C GLU A 455 6.44 -58.55 -3.11
N CYS A 456 5.16 -58.86 -3.34
CA CYS A 456 4.13 -57.84 -3.58
C CYS A 456 4.02 -56.88 -2.39
N ARG A 457 3.97 -57.39 -1.16
CA ARG A 457 3.89 -56.56 0.05
C ARG A 457 5.11 -55.65 0.17
N GLN A 458 6.31 -56.19 0.05
CA GLN A 458 7.56 -55.43 0.14
C GLN A 458 7.65 -54.32 -0.90
N ARG A 459 7.26 -54.60 -2.15
CA ARG A 459 7.22 -53.58 -3.22
C ARG A 459 6.19 -52.48 -2.93
N LEU A 460 5.02 -52.83 -2.39
CA LEU A 460 4.01 -51.84 -2.00
C LEU A 460 4.46 -50.98 -0.82
N ASP A 461 5.12 -51.58 0.17
CA ASP A 461 5.64 -50.86 1.35
C ASP A 461 6.85 -49.99 1.00
N ALA A 462 7.64 -50.39 -0.01
CA ALA A 462 8.69 -49.57 -0.61
C ALA A 462 8.17 -48.45 -1.53
N GLY A 463 6.85 -48.35 -1.75
CA GLY A 463 6.23 -47.32 -2.60
C GLY A 463 6.29 -47.62 -4.10
N GLU A 464 6.77 -48.80 -4.52
CA GLU A 464 6.88 -49.24 -5.91
C GLU A 464 5.52 -49.77 -6.43
N THR A 465 4.52 -48.89 -6.46
CA THR A 465 3.11 -49.22 -6.74
C THR A 465 2.89 -49.99 -8.05
N GLN A 466 3.56 -49.63 -9.15
CA GLN A 466 3.43 -50.35 -10.43
C GLN A 466 4.05 -51.75 -10.39
N ALA A 467 5.22 -51.90 -9.76
CA ALA A 467 5.91 -53.17 -9.63
C ALA A 467 5.14 -54.12 -8.68
N GLY A 468 4.52 -53.57 -7.63
CA GLY A 468 3.61 -54.30 -6.73
C GLY A 468 2.36 -54.82 -7.45
N ILE A 469 1.70 -53.98 -8.27
CA ILE A 469 0.52 -54.39 -9.06
C ILE A 469 0.86 -55.52 -10.05
N GLN A 470 2.03 -55.47 -10.69
CA GLN A 470 2.48 -56.54 -11.60
C GLN A 470 2.76 -57.84 -10.85
N THR A 471 3.44 -57.77 -9.70
CA THR A 471 3.73 -58.95 -8.88
C THR A 471 2.43 -59.59 -8.36
N TYR A 472 1.45 -58.78 -7.98
CA TYR A 472 0.12 -59.25 -7.61
C TYR A 472 -0.60 -59.96 -8.75
N SER A 473 -0.48 -59.49 -10.01
CA SER A 473 -1.12 -60.18 -11.14
C SER A 473 -0.59 -61.61 -11.34
N HIS A 474 0.70 -61.84 -11.13
CA HIS A 474 1.27 -63.19 -11.17
C HIS A 474 0.78 -64.06 -9.99
N ALA A 475 0.65 -63.47 -8.79
CA ALA A 475 0.09 -64.18 -7.64
C ALA A 475 -1.40 -64.53 -7.87
N GLN A 476 -2.16 -63.65 -8.52
CA GLN A 476 -3.57 -63.86 -8.87
C GLN A 476 -3.74 -64.97 -9.91
N ASP A 477 -2.89 -65.02 -10.95
CA ASP A 477 -2.93 -66.09 -11.94
C ASP A 477 -2.63 -67.45 -11.30
N LEU A 478 -1.64 -67.49 -10.40
CA LEU A 478 -1.27 -68.70 -9.67
C LEU A 478 -2.37 -69.11 -8.66
N TRP A 479 -3.03 -68.14 -8.03
CA TRP A 479 -4.22 -68.38 -7.20
C TRP A 479 -5.37 -69.01 -8.00
N GLN A 480 -5.62 -68.55 -9.23
CA GLN A 480 -6.65 -69.12 -10.10
C GLN A 480 -6.28 -70.54 -10.58
N GLN A 481 -4.99 -70.83 -10.75
CA GLN A 481 -4.50 -72.15 -11.16
C GLN A 481 -4.65 -73.22 -10.07
N LEU A 482 -4.70 -72.84 -8.79
CA LEU A 482 -4.83 -73.79 -7.66
C LEU A 482 -6.20 -74.52 -7.60
N GLY A 483 -7.19 -74.13 -8.42
CA GLY A 483 -8.48 -74.82 -8.53
C GLY A 483 -9.29 -74.83 -7.22
N SER A 484 -10.53 -75.32 -7.26
CA SER A 484 -11.45 -75.26 -6.11
C SER A 484 -11.08 -76.19 -4.94
N THR A 485 -10.35 -77.28 -5.20
CA THR A 485 -10.01 -78.29 -4.19
C THR A 485 -8.82 -77.90 -3.30
N GLN A 486 -7.77 -77.26 -3.85
CA GLN A 486 -6.65 -76.76 -3.04
C GLN A 486 -6.95 -75.38 -2.44
N ALA A 487 -7.74 -74.55 -3.13
CA ALA A 487 -8.25 -73.30 -2.54
C ALA A 487 -9.10 -73.56 -1.27
N ALA A 488 -9.82 -74.68 -1.20
CA ALA A 488 -10.55 -75.08 0.00
C ALA A 488 -9.64 -75.56 1.15
N GLN A 489 -8.45 -76.10 0.86
CA GLN A 489 -7.44 -76.48 1.87
C GLN A 489 -6.69 -75.27 2.42
N LEU A 490 -6.49 -74.25 1.57
CA LEU A 490 -5.92 -72.96 1.95
C LEU A 490 -6.96 -72.04 2.61
N ALA A 491 -8.24 -72.45 2.64
CA ALA A 491 -9.29 -71.71 3.32
C ALA A 491 -8.96 -71.61 4.82
N HIS A 492 -9.10 -70.41 5.39
CA HIS A 492 -8.75 -70.10 6.79
C HIS A 492 -7.24 -70.12 7.13
N THR A 493 -6.35 -70.19 6.12
CA THR A 493 -4.90 -70.01 6.34
C THR A 493 -4.50 -68.54 6.32
N SER A 494 -3.35 -68.21 6.92
CA SER A 494 -2.75 -66.88 6.85
C SER A 494 -2.46 -66.44 5.40
N LEU A 495 -2.27 -67.41 4.50
CA LEU A 495 -1.99 -67.19 3.09
C LEU A 495 -3.22 -66.65 2.34
N GLU A 496 -4.42 -67.21 2.59
CA GLU A 496 -5.68 -66.67 2.05
C GLU A 496 -5.99 -65.27 2.60
N GLN A 497 -5.75 -65.05 3.90
CA GLN A 497 -5.93 -63.73 4.51
C GLN A 497 -5.00 -62.69 3.88
N THR A 498 -3.73 -63.05 3.66
CA THR A 498 -2.75 -62.19 2.99
C THR A 498 -3.15 -61.90 1.55
N TYR A 499 -3.62 -62.92 0.81
CA TYR A 499 -4.13 -62.75 -0.54
C TYR A 499 -5.34 -61.80 -0.60
N LYS A 500 -6.33 -61.97 0.28
CA LYS A 500 -7.52 -61.10 0.35
C LYS A 500 -7.17 -59.67 0.76
N ALA A 501 -6.30 -59.49 1.75
CA ALA A 501 -5.85 -58.17 2.19
C ALA A 501 -5.10 -57.43 1.05
N LEU A 502 -4.18 -58.13 0.37
CA LEU A 502 -3.49 -57.59 -0.79
C LEU A 502 -4.42 -57.34 -1.97
N HIS A 503 -5.45 -58.17 -2.18
CA HIS A 503 -6.47 -57.96 -3.20
C HIS A 503 -7.20 -56.62 -2.99
N VAL A 504 -7.68 -56.38 -1.76
CA VAL A 504 -8.37 -55.14 -1.40
C VAL A 504 -7.44 -53.93 -1.55
N ARG A 505 -6.23 -54.00 -1.00
CA ARG A 505 -5.22 -52.94 -1.11
C ARG A 505 -4.87 -52.63 -2.57
N ILE A 506 -4.71 -53.64 -3.42
CA ILE A 506 -4.44 -53.48 -4.84
C ILE A 506 -5.66 -52.93 -5.60
N SER A 507 -6.89 -53.34 -5.26
CA SER A 507 -8.09 -52.77 -5.88
C SER A 507 -8.26 -51.30 -5.52
N GLU A 508 -8.05 -50.93 -4.25
CA GLU A 508 -8.09 -49.53 -3.80
C GLU A 508 -7.01 -48.70 -4.48
N LEU A 509 -5.78 -49.22 -4.61
CA LEU A 509 -4.71 -48.55 -5.33
C LEU A 509 -5.03 -48.36 -6.82
N LYS A 510 -5.65 -49.34 -7.48
CA LYS A 510 -6.09 -49.24 -8.88
C LYS A 510 -7.23 -48.24 -9.04
N ASP A 511 -8.19 -48.23 -8.12
CA ASP A 511 -9.31 -47.30 -8.12
C ASP A 511 -8.85 -45.87 -7.82
N TRP A 512 -7.93 -45.70 -6.88
CA TRP A 512 -7.30 -44.42 -6.58
C TRP A 512 -6.45 -43.92 -7.74
N GLN A 513 -5.67 -44.79 -8.39
CA GLN A 513 -4.94 -44.46 -9.62
C GLN A 513 -5.91 -44.04 -10.74
N GLY A 514 -7.07 -44.70 -10.85
CA GLY A 514 -8.15 -44.31 -11.76
C GLY A 514 -8.70 -42.92 -11.46
N PHE A 515 -9.01 -42.65 -10.20
CA PHE A 515 -9.56 -41.38 -9.72
C PHE A 515 -8.58 -40.21 -9.86
N VAL A 516 -7.32 -40.38 -9.46
CA VAL A 516 -6.28 -39.34 -9.54
C VAL A 516 -5.88 -39.04 -10.99
N ALA A 517 -5.88 -40.05 -11.87
CA ALA A 517 -5.56 -39.85 -13.28
C ALA A 517 -6.75 -39.28 -14.09
N GLN A 518 -7.98 -39.34 -13.59
CA GLN A 518 -9.17 -38.82 -14.27
C GLN A 518 -9.12 -37.31 -14.59
N PRO A 519 -8.80 -36.39 -13.66
CA PRO A 519 -8.69 -34.97 -13.98
C PRO A 519 -7.57 -34.67 -14.97
N LYS A 520 -6.43 -35.38 -14.88
CA LYS A 520 -5.35 -35.25 -15.87
C LYS A 520 -5.76 -35.75 -17.25
N ARG A 521 -6.53 -36.84 -17.35
CA ARG A 521 -7.08 -37.32 -18.63
C ARG A 521 -8.10 -36.35 -19.22
N GLU A 522 -8.93 -35.72 -18.39
CA GLU A 522 -9.86 -34.67 -18.83
C GLU A 522 -9.09 -33.45 -19.37
N GLN A 523 -8.01 -33.03 -18.69
CA GLN A 523 -7.12 -31.96 -19.17
C GLN A 523 -6.42 -32.32 -20.48
N LEU A 524 -5.99 -33.57 -20.66
CA LEU A 524 -5.40 -34.02 -21.92
C LEU A 524 -6.41 -33.99 -23.07
N CYS A 525 -7.67 -34.36 -22.82
CA CYS A 525 -8.75 -34.19 -23.80
C CYS A 525 -8.92 -32.71 -24.19
N GLN A 526 -9.02 -31.81 -23.20
CA GLN A 526 -9.17 -30.37 -23.45
C GLN A 526 -7.98 -29.78 -24.21
N ARG A 527 -6.75 -30.17 -23.85
CA ARG A 527 -5.52 -29.72 -24.56
C ARG A 527 -5.47 -30.24 -25.99
N MET A 528 -5.91 -31.47 -26.23
CA MET A 528 -5.99 -32.03 -27.58
C MET A 528 -7.09 -31.35 -28.41
N GLU A 529 -8.24 -31.04 -27.81
CA GLU A 529 -9.33 -30.30 -28.45
C GLU A 529 -8.93 -28.87 -28.79
N ALA A 530 -8.21 -28.18 -27.91
CA ALA A 530 -7.69 -26.84 -28.19
C ALA A 530 -6.75 -26.82 -29.40
N LEU A 531 -6.02 -27.91 -29.65
CA LEU A 531 -5.18 -28.03 -30.84
C LEU A 531 -6.01 -28.20 -32.13
N VAL A 532 -7.30 -28.54 -32.08
CA VAL A 532 -8.13 -28.64 -33.30
C VAL A 532 -8.26 -27.26 -33.95
N ASP A 533 -8.62 -26.24 -33.16
CA ASP A 533 -8.88 -24.87 -33.64
C ASP A 533 -7.63 -23.97 -33.72
N ASP A 534 -6.50 -24.39 -33.13
CA ASP A 534 -5.25 -23.62 -33.11
C ASP A 534 -4.58 -23.57 -34.51
N GLN A 535 -4.35 -22.36 -35.02
CA GLN A 535 -3.70 -22.08 -36.31
C GLN A 535 -2.18 -22.01 -36.17
N MET A 536 -1.59 -23.12 -35.72
CA MET A 536 -0.15 -23.29 -35.60
C MET A 536 0.47 -23.90 -36.86
N GLU A 537 1.78 -23.70 -37.06
CA GLU A 537 2.54 -24.41 -38.11
C GLU A 537 2.37 -25.94 -38.00
N PRO A 538 2.13 -26.64 -39.12
CA PRO A 538 1.83 -28.08 -39.14
C PRO A 538 2.88 -28.97 -38.47
N GLN A 539 4.17 -28.63 -38.58
CA GLN A 539 5.26 -29.42 -37.97
C GLN A 539 5.20 -29.34 -36.43
N LEU A 540 5.11 -28.12 -35.88
CA LEU A 540 4.99 -27.89 -34.43
C LEU A 540 3.70 -28.47 -33.86
N LYS A 541 2.61 -28.44 -34.64
CA LYS A 541 1.32 -29.03 -34.26
C LYS A 541 1.43 -30.55 -34.14
N ALA A 542 2.10 -31.23 -35.08
CA ALA A 542 2.34 -32.67 -35.02
C ALA A 542 3.20 -33.09 -33.82
N GLU A 543 4.26 -32.34 -33.50
CA GLU A 543 5.10 -32.58 -32.31
C GLU A 543 4.29 -32.49 -31.01
N ARG A 544 3.43 -31.47 -30.89
CA ARG A 544 2.55 -31.28 -29.74
C ARG A 544 1.51 -32.41 -29.59
N ILE A 545 0.92 -32.85 -30.70
CA ILE A 545 -0.01 -33.99 -30.70
C ILE A 545 0.72 -35.26 -30.21
N GLN A 546 1.95 -35.51 -30.70
CA GLN A 546 2.74 -36.65 -30.28
C GLN A 546 3.11 -36.58 -28.79
N ALA A 547 3.47 -35.40 -28.28
CA ALA A 547 3.74 -35.20 -26.87
C ALA A 547 2.51 -35.51 -26.00
N LEU A 548 1.33 -35.02 -26.38
CA LEU A 548 0.08 -35.32 -25.65
C LEU A 548 -0.29 -36.81 -25.72
N GLN A 549 -0.04 -37.49 -26.83
CA GLN A 549 -0.24 -38.95 -26.93
C GLN A 549 0.75 -39.74 -26.05
N GLN A 550 1.97 -39.25 -25.87
CA GLN A 550 2.94 -39.83 -24.94
C GLN A 550 2.53 -39.59 -23.48
N GLU A 551 2.11 -38.37 -23.14
CA GLU A 551 1.54 -38.04 -21.81
C GLU A 551 0.34 -38.95 -21.50
N TRP A 552 -0.55 -39.20 -22.48
CA TRP A 552 -1.66 -40.14 -22.33
C TRP A 552 -1.20 -41.57 -22.04
N LYS A 553 -0.18 -42.07 -22.76
CA LYS A 553 0.38 -43.42 -22.54
C LYS A 553 1.05 -43.55 -21.16
N GLN A 554 1.72 -42.51 -20.68
CA GLN A 554 2.36 -42.49 -19.36
C GLN A 554 1.38 -42.58 -18.20
N LEU A 555 0.14 -42.10 -18.38
CA LEU A 555 -0.93 -42.24 -17.38
C LEU A 555 -1.46 -43.68 -17.23
N GLY A 556 -1.03 -44.61 -18.09
CA GLY A 556 -1.40 -46.02 -18.02
C GLY A 556 -2.85 -46.31 -18.43
N ASN A 557 -3.14 -47.60 -18.68
CA ASN A 557 -4.43 -48.05 -19.22
C ASN A 557 -5.45 -48.45 -18.12
N VAL A 558 -5.07 -48.36 -16.84
CA VAL A 558 -5.90 -48.75 -15.70
C VAL A 558 -6.95 -47.66 -15.45
N GLY A 559 -8.23 -48.07 -15.40
CA GLY A 559 -9.37 -47.18 -15.14
C GLY A 559 -9.71 -46.21 -16.29
N VAL A 560 -9.25 -46.48 -17.52
CA VAL A 560 -9.57 -45.60 -18.67
C VAL A 560 -11.04 -45.73 -19.04
N HIS A 561 -11.81 -44.68 -18.80
CA HIS A 561 -13.18 -44.59 -19.31
C HIS A 561 -13.17 -44.60 -20.85
N LYS A 562 -13.89 -45.56 -21.44
CA LYS A 562 -14.04 -45.71 -22.89
C LYS A 562 -14.48 -44.40 -23.58
N ALA A 563 -15.27 -43.58 -22.89
CA ALA A 563 -15.69 -42.26 -23.36
C ALA A 563 -14.53 -41.26 -23.50
N LEU A 564 -13.67 -41.14 -22.49
CA LEU A 564 -12.52 -40.22 -22.51
C LEU A 564 -11.50 -40.61 -23.58
N TRP A 565 -11.23 -41.91 -23.74
CA TRP A 565 -10.36 -42.38 -24.81
C TRP A 565 -10.93 -42.08 -26.20
N THR A 566 -12.24 -42.29 -26.40
CA THR A 566 -12.89 -42.00 -27.68
C THR A 566 -12.81 -40.51 -28.00
N ARG A 567 -13.07 -39.64 -27.01
CA ARG A 567 -12.97 -38.18 -27.12
C ARG A 567 -11.55 -37.73 -27.45
N PHE A 568 -10.56 -38.19 -26.70
CA PHE A 568 -9.15 -37.89 -26.94
C PHE A 568 -8.69 -38.32 -28.33
N LYS A 569 -9.06 -39.54 -28.75
CA LYS A 569 -8.70 -40.08 -30.06
C LYS A 569 -9.35 -39.27 -31.19
N GLN A 570 -10.63 -38.93 -31.07
CA GLN A 570 -11.34 -38.11 -32.05
C GLN A 570 -10.70 -36.72 -32.20
N ALA A 571 -10.37 -36.06 -31.09
CA ALA A 571 -9.69 -34.76 -31.10
C ALA A 571 -8.28 -34.86 -31.71
N ALA A 572 -7.54 -35.94 -31.41
CA ALA A 572 -6.22 -36.17 -31.99
C ALA A 572 -6.28 -36.38 -33.51
N ASP A 573 -7.24 -37.19 -33.98
CA ASP A 573 -7.45 -37.43 -35.41
C ASP A 573 -7.82 -36.14 -36.15
N GLN A 574 -8.68 -35.29 -35.54
CA GLN A 574 -9.07 -33.99 -36.10
C GLN A 574 -7.91 -32.99 -36.12
N ALA A 575 -7.15 -32.88 -35.03
CA ALA A 575 -5.99 -31.97 -34.94
C ALA A 575 -4.85 -32.38 -35.88
N TYR A 576 -4.71 -33.67 -36.19
CA TYR A 576 -3.66 -34.20 -37.06
C TYR A 576 -3.99 -34.10 -38.57
N ALA A 577 -5.26 -34.02 -38.96
CA ALA A 577 -5.70 -33.91 -40.35
C ALA A 577 -4.97 -32.83 -41.20
N PRO A 578 -4.79 -31.57 -40.72
CA PRO A 578 -4.03 -30.56 -41.48
C PRO A 578 -2.53 -30.88 -41.58
N CYS A 579 -1.96 -31.53 -40.56
CA CYS A 579 -0.56 -31.96 -40.55
C CYS A 579 -0.33 -33.05 -41.59
N GLN A 580 -1.27 -33.99 -41.72
CA GLN A 580 -1.23 -35.06 -42.71
C GLN A 580 -1.24 -34.52 -44.15
N ALA A 581 -2.03 -33.48 -44.43
CA ALA A 581 -2.05 -32.82 -45.74
C ALA A 581 -0.71 -32.14 -46.07
N TYR A 582 -0.14 -31.41 -45.11
CA TYR A 582 1.15 -30.73 -45.28
C TYR A 582 2.31 -31.70 -45.52
N PHE A 583 2.42 -32.78 -44.74
CA PHE A 583 3.48 -33.78 -44.95
C PHE A 583 3.30 -34.56 -46.25
N ALA A 584 2.07 -34.75 -46.73
CA ALA A 584 1.81 -35.36 -48.04
C ALA A 584 2.26 -34.44 -49.20
N GLU A 585 2.13 -33.12 -49.05
CA GLU A 585 2.64 -32.15 -50.02
C GLU A 585 4.17 -32.05 -49.99
N GLU A 586 4.78 -31.99 -48.80
CA GLU A 586 6.25 -32.06 -48.65
C GLU A 586 6.82 -33.35 -49.24
N ALA A 587 6.14 -34.50 -49.06
CA ALA A 587 6.58 -35.77 -49.63
C ALA A 587 6.57 -35.75 -51.17
N LYS A 588 5.52 -35.18 -51.79
CA LYS A 588 5.45 -35.00 -53.25
C LYS A 588 6.54 -34.06 -53.78
N VAL A 589 6.84 -32.98 -53.05
CA VAL A 589 7.93 -32.07 -53.41
C VAL A 589 9.27 -32.77 -53.28
N ARG A 590 9.52 -33.54 -52.21
CA ARG A 590 10.75 -34.33 -52.05
C ARG A 590 10.91 -35.42 -53.10
N GLU A 591 9.82 -36.03 -53.57
CA GLU A 591 9.84 -36.99 -54.69
C GLU A 591 10.12 -36.30 -56.03
N TYR A 592 9.55 -35.11 -56.27
CA TYR A 592 9.83 -34.31 -57.47
C TYR A 592 11.29 -33.82 -57.54
N HIS A 593 11.90 -33.47 -56.40
CA HIS A 593 13.31 -33.09 -56.32
C HIS A 593 14.28 -34.28 -56.34
N ARG A 594 13.77 -35.51 -56.29
CA ARG A 594 14.57 -36.75 -56.31
C ARG A 594 14.52 -37.46 -57.69
N GLN A 595 13.60 -37.07 -58.58
CA GLN A 595 13.60 -37.39 -60.00
C GLN A 595 14.46 -36.39 -60.78
#